data_AF-A0A5C9CHS4-F1
#
_entry.id   AF-A0A5C9CHS4-F1
#
_cell.length_a   1.000
_cell.length_b   1.000
_cell.length_c   1.000
_cell.angle_alpha   90.00
_cell.angle_beta   90.00
_cell.angle_gamma   90.00
#
_symmetry.space_group_name_H-M   'P 1'
#
loop_
_entity.id
_entity.type
_entity.pdbx_description
1 polymer ?
#
loop_
_entity_poly.entity_id
_entity_poly.type
_entity_poly.pdbx_seq_one_letter_code
_entity_poly.pdbx_strand_id
1 'polypeptide(L)' 'IDSPHTPEDYASTIYEKLGIDRDQPLYTSANRPVLFGHAGEPIAGVM' A
#
# COMPACT_ATOMS: atom_id res chain seq x y z
N ILE A 1 6.91 -22.12 7.72
CA ILE A 1 5.79 -21.17 7.47
C ILE A 1 6.14 -19.98 8.34
N ASP A 2 6.95 -19.04 7.84
CA ASP A 2 7.77 -18.22 8.75
C ASP A 2 7.65 -16.70 8.54
N SER A 3 6.71 -16.23 7.72
CA SER A 3 6.42 -14.80 7.58
C SER A 3 4.93 -14.56 7.39
N PRO A 4 4.14 -14.44 8.47
CA PRO A 4 2.74 -14.01 8.34
C PRO A 4 2.71 -12.57 7.83
N HIS A 5 2.00 -12.35 6.74
CA HIS A 5 1.80 -11.02 6.15
C HIS A 5 0.35 -10.59 6.32
N THR A 6 0.15 -9.32 6.64
CA THR A 6 -1.17 -8.71 6.69
C THR A 6 -1.65 -8.38 5.27
N PRO A 7 -2.97 -8.24 5.06
CA PRO A 7 -3.48 -7.72 3.79
C PRO A 7 -2.88 -6.36 3.40
N GLU A 8 -2.45 -5.56 4.38
CA GLU A 8 -1.86 -4.24 4.15
C GLU A 8 -0.42 -4.31 3.63
N ASP A 9 0.35 -5.33 4.04
CA ASP A 9 1.70 -5.60 3.52
C ASP A 9 1.65 -5.97 2.02
N TYR A 10 0.65 -6.78 1.65
CA TYR A 10 0.38 -7.11 0.24
C TYR A 10 0.00 -5.88 -0.58
N ALA A 11 -0.90 -5.05 -0.06
CA ALA A 11 -1.30 -3.81 -0.73
C ALA A 11 -0.09 -2.89 -0.94
N SER A 12 0.73 -2.69 0.11
CA SER A 12 1.94 -1.87 0.07
C SER A 12 2.96 -2.35 -0.96
N THR A 13 3.17 -3.67 -1.04
CA THR A 13 4.04 -4.29 -2.06
C THR A 13 3.57 -4.01 -3.48
N ILE A 14 2.25 -4.11 -3.72
CA ILE A 14 1.67 -3.85 -5.05
C ILE A 14 1.78 -2.36 -5.41
N TYR A 15 1.45 -1.47 -4.47
CA TYR A 15 1.51 -0.03 -4.70
C TYR A 15 2.93 0.42 -5.07
N GLU A 16 3.96 -0.09 -4.37
CA GLU A 16 5.36 0.24 -4.72
C GLU A 16 5.77 -0.32 -6.08
N LYS A 17 5.40 -1.55 -6.41
CA LYS A 17 5.69 -2.11 -7.74
C LYS A 17 5.01 -1.35 -8.88
N LEU A 18 3.88 -0.71 -8.61
CA LEU A 18 3.17 0.15 -9.56
C LEU A 18 3.71 1.58 -9.59
N GLY A 19 4.67 1.94 -8.72
CA GLY A 19 5.19 3.30 -8.59
C GLY A 19 4.18 4.29 -8.00
N ILE A 20 3.22 3.80 -7.23
CA ILE A 20 2.20 4.63 -6.57
C ILE A 20 2.80 5.21 -5.29
N ASP A 21 2.77 6.53 -5.18
CA ASP A 21 3.12 7.24 -3.96
C ASP A 21 2.02 7.06 -2.89
N ARG A 22 2.36 6.36 -1.80
CA ARG A 22 1.43 6.06 -0.69
C ARG A 22 1.28 7.23 0.28
N ASP A 23 2.20 8.19 0.25
CA ASP A 23 2.14 9.40 1.07
C ASP A 23 1.19 10.46 0.46
N GLN A 24 0.85 10.30 -0.83
CA GLN A 24 -0.09 11.16 -1.51
C GLN A 24 -1.54 10.61 -1.43
N PRO A 25 -2.50 11.37 -0.89
CA PRO A 25 -3.91 10.97 -0.91
C PRO A 25 -4.45 10.96 -2.34
N LEU A 26 -5.21 9.92 -2.68
CA LEU A 26 -6.04 9.91 -3.88
C LEU A 26 -7.31 10.70 -3.64
N TYR A 27 -7.78 11.44 -4.65
CA TYR A 27 -9.03 12.19 -4.54
C TYR A 27 -10.13 11.51 -5.35
N THR A 28 -11.31 11.34 -4.74
CA THR A 28 -12.49 10.87 -5.47
C THR A 28 -13.04 11.98 -6.37
N SER A 29 -13.98 11.63 -7.26
CA SER A 29 -14.71 12.61 -8.08
C SER A 29 -15.47 13.68 -7.28
N ALA A 30 -15.76 13.42 -6.01
CA ALA A 30 -16.35 14.37 -5.06
C ALA A 30 -15.29 15.16 -4.27
N ASN A 31 -14.03 15.12 -4.70
CA ASN A 31 -12.87 15.76 -4.06
C ASN A 31 -12.64 15.31 -2.61
N ARG A 32 -13.03 14.07 -2.27
CA ARG A 32 -12.76 13.49 -0.94
C ARG A 32 -11.42 12.76 -0.96
N PRO A 33 -10.52 13.01 0.01
CA PRO A 33 -9.26 12.29 0.09
C PRO A 33 -9.47 10.84 0.54
N VAL A 34 -8.75 9.93 -0.09
CA VAL A 34 -8.64 8.50 0.22
C VAL A 34 -7.16 8.23 0.46
N LEU A 35 -6.83 7.89 1.70
CA LEU A 35 -5.48 7.52 2.09
C LEU A 35 -5.27 6.03 1.81
N PHE A 36 -4.09 5.69 1.32
CA PHE A 36 -3.66 4.30 1.29
C PHE A 36 -3.41 3.82 2.73
N GLY A 37 -3.61 2.51 2.98
CA GLY A 37 -3.26 1.90 4.26
C GLY A 37 -1.80 2.19 4.58
N HIS A 38 -1.54 2.77 5.76
CA HIS A 38 -0.25 3.39 6.10
C HIS A 38 0.59 2.54 7.09
N ALA A 39 0.03 1.47 7.65
CA ALA A 39 0.70 0.60 8.61
C ALA A 39 1.31 -0.67 7.99
N GLY A 40 1.07 -0.94 6.70
CA GLY A 40 1.65 -2.06 5.96
C GLY A 40 3.06 -1.76 5.46
N GLU A 41 3.95 -2.73 5.63
CA GLU A 41 5.30 -2.70 5.08
C GLU A 41 5.39 -3.59 3.83
N PRO A 42 6.05 -3.14 2.75
CA PRO A 42 6.28 -3.98 1.58
C PRO A 42 6.97 -5.30 1.96
N ILE A 43 6.51 -6.40 1.37
CA ILE A 43 7.06 -7.72 1.65
C ILE A 43 8.43 -7.83 0.99
N ALA A 44 9.48 -7.76 1.81
CA ALA A 44 10.87 -7.73 1.35
C ALA A 44 11.26 -8.91 0.44
N GLY A 45 10.69 -10.10 0.64
CA GLY A 45 10.97 -11.28 -0.18
C GLY A 45 10.40 -11.25 -1.60
N VAL A 46 9.57 -10.24 -1.93
CA VAL A 46 8.96 -10.08 -3.25
C VAL A 46 9.41 -8.79 -3.94
N MET A 47 10.16 -7.93 -3.27
CA MET A 47 10.74 -6.72 -3.86
C MET A 47 11.90 -7.07 -4.79
#